data_AF-A0A2V6QZ61-F1
#
_entry.id   AF-A0A2V6QZ61-F1
#
_cell.length_a   1.000
_cell.length_b   1.000
_cell.length_c   1.000
_cell.angle_alpha   90.00
_cell.angle_beta   90.00
_cell.angle_gamma   90.00
#
_symmetry.space_group_name_H-M   'P 1'
#
loop_
_entity.id
_entity.type
_entity.pdbx_description
1 polymer ?
#
loop_
_entity_poly.entity_id
_entity_poly.type
_entity_poly.pdbx_seq_one_letter_code
_entity_poly.pdbx_strand_id
1 'polypeptide(L)'
;MEAYARLGYDILTYATVRSAFRPAWSLPNIRHVENQELTATVTRRAPAAGVPTLAVSLGEPSMEPDVWRKDVRRAKERIGRGQILIVSVMGTPEPGRDADALVAD
;
A
#
# COMPACT_ATOMS: atom_id res chain seq x y z
N MET A 1 5.90 8.72 -6.81
CA MET A 1 6.76 7.96 -7.74
C MET A 1 7.92 8.74 -8.30
N GLU A 2 7.69 9.86 -8.99
CA GLU A 2 8.77 10.66 -9.59
C GLU A 2 9.91 11.03 -8.63
N ALA A 3 9.61 11.40 -7.38
CA ALA A 3 10.64 11.72 -6.40
C ALA A 3 11.59 10.52 -6.15
N TYR A 4 11.05 9.32 -5.95
CA TYR A 4 11.85 8.10 -5.78
C TYR A 4 12.61 7.74 -7.05
N ALA A 5 11.99 7.94 -8.22
CA ALA A 5 12.67 7.78 -9.49
C ALA A 5 13.93 8.66 -9.58
N ARG A 6 13.82 9.94 -9.21
CA ARG A 6 14.94 10.90 -9.19
C ARG A 6 15.99 10.60 -8.13
N LEU A 7 15.62 9.94 -7.04
CA LEU A 7 16.55 9.45 -6.03
C LEU A 7 17.39 8.25 -6.50
N GLY A 8 17.06 7.67 -7.67
CA GLY A 8 17.84 6.60 -8.28
C GLY A 8 17.34 5.18 -8.01
N TYR A 9 16.10 5.01 -7.52
CA TYR A 9 15.51 3.67 -7.38
C TYR A 9 15.15 3.09 -8.76
N ASP A 10 15.72 1.93 -9.11
CA ASP A 10 15.44 1.28 -10.40
C ASP A 10 14.06 0.63 -10.46
N ILE A 11 13.59 0.09 -9.34
CA ILE A 11 12.29 -0.60 -9.23
C ILE A 11 11.39 0.20 -8.30
N LEU A 12 10.27 0.68 -8.85
CA LEU A 12 9.29 1.52 -8.16
C LEU A 12 7.98 0.75 -8.04
N THR A 13 7.53 0.49 -6.81
CA THR A 13 6.29 -0.26 -6.56
C THR A 13 5.19 0.68 -6.10
N TYR A 14 4.12 0.79 -6.91
CA TYR A 14 2.93 1.54 -6.56
C TYR A 14 2.18 0.81 -5.46
N ALA A 15 1.58 1.56 -4.53
CA ALA A 15 0.76 0.96 -3.48
C ALA A 15 -0.32 0.06 -4.11
N THR A 16 -0.63 -1.08 -3.50
CA THR A 16 -1.73 -1.92 -4.00
C THR A 16 -3.02 -1.12 -3.98
N VAL A 17 -3.69 -1.07 -5.12
CA VAL A 17 -4.97 -0.37 -5.29
C VAL A 17 -6.08 -1.34 -5.65
N ARG A 18 -7.31 -0.93 -5.34
CA ARG A 18 -8.53 -1.68 -5.62
C ARG A 18 -9.27 -1.13 -6.85
N SER A 19 -10.13 -1.97 -7.41
CA SER A 19 -11.10 -1.64 -8.48
C SER A 19 -12.18 -0.65 -8.06
N ALA A 20 -12.34 -0.37 -6.76
CA ALA A 20 -13.25 0.63 -6.22
C ALA A 20 -12.60 1.37 -5.04
N PHE A 21 -13.16 2.51 -4.65
CA PHE A 21 -12.73 3.23 -3.45
C PHE A 21 -12.85 2.35 -2.18
N ARG A 22 -11.82 2.42 -1.33
CA ARG A 22 -11.79 1.76 -0.03
C ARG A 22 -11.11 2.68 0.99
N PRO A 23 -11.79 3.10 2.07
CA PRO A 23 -11.14 3.85 3.13
C PRO A 23 -10.20 2.94 3.93
N ALA A 24 -9.20 3.55 4.58
CA ALA A 24 -8.38 2.84 5.56
C ALA A 24 -9.23 2.41 6.75
N TRP A 25 -8.83 1.33 7.43
CA TRP A 25 -9.45 0.97 8.71
C TRP A 25 -9.27 2.07 9.75
N SER A 26 -10.16 2.09 10.74
CA SER A 26 -10.18 3.10 11.79
C SER A 26 -8.85 3.18 12.55
N LEU A 27 -8.47 4.39 12.94
CA LEU A 27 -7.30 4.59 13.79
C LEU A 27 -7.52 3.96 15.18
N PRO A 28 -6.47 3.41 15.80
CA PRO A 28 -5.11 3.30 15.27
C PRO A 28 -4.92 2.06 14.38
N ASN A 29 -4.41 2.27 13.18
CA ASN A 29 -4.14 1.22 12.19
C ASN A 29 -2.64 1.06 11.86
N ILE A 30 -1.78 1.80 12.58
CA ILE A 30 -0.33 1.65 12.60
C ILE A 30 0.13 1.80 14.04
N ARG A 31 0.89 0.82 14.54
CA ARG A 31 1.43 0.82 15.91
C ARG A 31 2.85 0.30 15.96
N HIS A 32 3.66 0.88 16.84
CA HIS A 32 4.94 0.27 17.20
C HIS A 32 4.70 -0.99 18.00
N VAL A 33 5.50 -2.01 17.73
CA VAL A 33 5.48 -3.26 18.49
C VAL A 33 6.90 -3.63 18.89
N GLU A 34 7.02 -4.15 20.10
CA GLU A 34 8.22 -4.83 20.58
C GLU A 34 7.99 -6.33 20.44
N ASN A 35 8.79 -6.97 19.59
CA ASN A 35 8.74 -8.41 19.38
C ASN A 35 9.63 -9.11 20.41
N GLN A 36 9.03 -10.02 21.15
CA GLN A 36 9.69 -11.00 22.02
C GLN A 36 9.50 -12.38 21.40
N GLU A 37 10.24 -13.40 21.86
CA GLU A 37 10.22 -14.73 21.23
C GLU A 37 8.82 -15.34 21.07
N LEU A 38 7.91 -15.08 22.02
CA LEU A 38 6.57 -15.69 22.05
C LEU A 38 5.44 -14.67 21.99
N THR A 39 5.74 -13.37 22.01
CA THR A 39 4.73 -12.31 22.10
C THR A 39 5.15 -11.05 21.35
N ALA A 40 4.18 -10.26 20.90
CA ALA A 40 4.40 -8.92 20.39
C ALA A 40 3.59 -7.93 21.24
N THR A 41 4.25 -6.96 21.83
CA THR A 41 3.61 -5.97 22.71
C THR A 41 3.51 -4.62 22.00
N VAL A 42 2.31 -4.04 21.94
CA VAL A 42 2.11 -2.71 21.38
C VAL A 42 2.73 -1.65 22.29
N THR A 43 3.60 -0.82 21.73
CA THR A 43 4.25 0.28 22.45
C THR A 43 3.69 1.62 21.98
N ARG A 44 3.62 2.59 22.90
CA ARG A 44 3.14 3.96 22.58
C ARG A 44 4.17 4.81 21.85
N ARG A 45 5.46 4.48 21.96
CA ARG A 45 6.57 5.27 21.41
C ARG A 45 7.50 4.37 20.60
N ALA A 46 8.09 4.96 19.57
CA ALA A 46 9.18 4.33 18.82
C ALA A 46 10.38 4.04 19.76
N PRO A 47 11.17 3.00 19.49
CA PRO A 47 12.42 2.76 20.18
C PRO A 47 13.38 3.95 19.99
N ALA A 48 14.17 4.25 21.02
CA ALA A 48 15.13 5.35 20.99
C ALA A 48 16.32 5.12 20.04
N ALA A 49 16.59 3.86 19.71
CA ALA A 49 17.64 3.44 18.79
C ALA A 49 17.19 2.21 17.99
N GLY A 50 17.78 2.02 16.80
CA GLY A 50 17.47 0.91 15.91
C GLY A 50 16.30 1.17 14.96
N VAL A 51 15.96 0.14 14.18
CA VAL A 51 14.85 0.18 13.23
C VAL A 51 13.56 -0.23 13.95
N PRO A 52 12.49 0.59 13.94
CA PRO A 52 11.25 0.24 14.60
C PRO A 52 10.51 -0.90 13.89
N THR A 53 9.91 -1.80 14.67
CA THR A 53 8.91 -2.74 14.15
C THR A 53 7.52 -2.12 14.22
N LEU A 54 6.73 -2.29 13.16
CA LEU A 54 5.38 -1.76 13.03
C LEU A 54 4.38 -2.89 12.80
N ALA A 55 3.28 -2.88 13.56
CA ALA A 55 2.05 -3.56 13.18
C ALA A 55 1.21 -2.60 12.32
N VAL A 56 0.78 -3.06 11.14
CA VAL A 56 0.05 -2.27 10.14
C VAL A 56 -1.22 -3.00 9.75
N SER A 57 -2.35 -2.30 9.85
CA SER A 57 -3.70 -2.82 9.58
C SER A 57 -4.50 -1.79 8.78
N LEU A 58 -3.96 -1.33 7.63
CA LEU A 58 -4.61 -0.31 6.81
C LEU A 58 -5.79 -0.85 6.00
N GLY A 59 -5.78 -2.13 5.62
CA GLY A 59 -6.82 -2.77 4.82
C GLY A 59 -6.82 -2.37 3.34
N GLU A 60 -5.63 -2.14 2.77
CA GLU A 60 -5.43 -1.71 1.36
C GLU A 60 -6.31 -0.53 0.96
N PRO A 61 -6.17 0.62 1.64
CA PRO A 61 -6.94 1.81 1.31
C PRO A 61 -6.64 2.23 -0.13
N SER A 62 -7.71 2.53 -0.87
CA SER A 62 -7.65 2.80 -2.30
C SER A 62 -8.51 4.01 -2.62
N MET A 63 -7.95 4.94 -3.38
CA MET A 63 -8.72 6.01 -3.99
C MET A 63 -9.62 5.45 -5.10
N GLU A 64 -10.54 6.26 -5.61
CA GLU A 64 -11.32 5.91 -6.80
C GLU A 64 -10.41 5.52 -7.99
N PRO A 65 -10.81 4.56 -8.85
CA PRO A 65 -10.03 4.13 -10.01
C PRO A 65 -9.53 5.26 -10.90
N ASP A 66 -10.38 6.24 -11.17
CA ASP A 66 -10.02 7.37 -12.01
C ASP A 66 -8.92 8.25 -11.40
N VAL A 67 -8.79 8.26 -10.07
CA VAL A 67 -7.75 9.01 -9.37
C VAL A 67 -6.42 8.25 -9.47
N TRP A 68 -6.37 6.99 -9.04
CA TRP A 68 -5.11 6.25 -9.03
C TRP A 68 -4.63 5.90 -10.44
N ARG A 69 -5.52 5.66 -11.42
CA ARG A 69 -5.13 5.43 -12.82
C ARG A 69 -4.47 6.66 -13.45
N LYS A 70 -4.95 7.87 -13.12
CA LYS A 70 -4.32 9.13 -13.55
C LYS A 70 -2.93 9.29 -12.92
N ASP A 71 -2.80 8.98 -11.63
CA ASP A 71 -1.51 9.06 -10.93
C ASP A 71 -0.50 8.02 -11.45
N VAL A 72 -0.92 6.78 -11.70
CA VAL A 72 -0.08 5.74 -12.33
C VAL A 72 0.39 6.16 -13.73
N ARG A 73 -0.50 6.73 -14.55
CA ARG A 73 -0.12 7.27 -15.88
C ARG A 73 0.94 8.36 -15.75
N ARG A 74 0.70 9.34 -14.87
CA ARG A 74 1.66 10.41 -14.57
C ARG A 74 2.99 9.85 -14.05
N ALA A 75 2.96 8.83 -13.19
CA ALA A 75 4.17 8.18 -12.70
C ALA A 75 4.97 7.56 -13.84
N LYS A 76 4.31 6.76 -14.69
CA LYS A 76 4.93 6.12 -15.86
C LYS A 76 5.59 7.12 -16.82
N GLU A 77 4.97 8.27 -17.04
CA GLU A 77 5.52 9.34 -17.90
C GLU A 77 6.75 10.03 -17.31
N ARG A 78 7.01 9.86 -16.00
CA ARG A 78 8.04 10.61 -15.26
C ARG A 78 9.17 9.75 -14.70
N ILE A 79 9.12 8.42 -14.85
CA ILE A 79 10.26 7.56 -14.54
C ILE A 79 11.34 7.67 -15.62
N GLY A 80 12.60 7.50 -15.23
CA GLY A 80 13.77 7.60 -16.10
C GLY A 80 14.09 6.31 -16.87
N ARG A 81 15.13 6.39 -17.71
CA ARG A 81 15.59 5.26 -18.52
C ARG A 81 16.08 4.12 -17.62
N GLY A 82 15.60 2.90 -17.90
CA GLY A 82 15.98 1.70 -17.15
C GLY A 82 15.14 1.44 -15.88
N GLN A 83 14.31 2.40 -15.46
CA GLN A 83 13.45 2.23 -14.31
C GLN A 83 12.16 1.48 -14.67
N ILE A 84 11.65 0.70 -13.72
CA ILE A 84 10.44 -0.11 -13.86
C ILE A 84 9.41 0.35 -12.83
N LEU A 85 8.18 0.60 -13.28
CA LEU A 85 7.03 0.83 -12.41
C LEU A 85 6.20 -0.45 -12.31
N ILE A 86 6.12 -1.02 -11.11
CA ILE A 86 5.24 -2.14 -10.78
C ILE A 86 3.96 -1.58 -10.17
N VAL A 87 2.82 -2.02 -10.68
CA VAL A 87 1.50 -1.63 -10.17
C VAL A 87 0.77 -2.89 -9.73
N SER A 88 0.42 -2.94 -8.44
CA SER A 88 -0.38 -4.01 -7.86
C SER A 88 -1.83 -3.59 -7.82
N VAL A 89 -2.72 -4.40 -8.42
CA VAL A 89 -4.16 -4.13 -8.49
C VAL A 89 -4.89 -5.37 -7.97
N MET A 90 -5.93 -5.14 -7.16
CA MET A 90 -6.78 -6.18 -6.60
C MET A 90 -8.25 -5.85 -6.88
N GLY A 91 -9.08 -6.88 -7.07
CA GLY A 91 -10.53 -6.70 -7.06
C GLY A 91 -11.07 -6.26 -5.69
N THR A 92 -12.31 -5.79 -5.67
CA THR A 92 -12.99 -5.34 -4.45
C THR A 92 -14.12 -6.30 -4.12
N PRO A 93 -14.01 -7.12 -3.06
CA PRO A 93 -15.12 -8.00 -2.67
C PRO A 93 -16.31 -7.16 -2.20
N GLU A 94 -17.45 -7.36 -2.84
CA GLU A 94 -18.72 -6.77 -2.44
C GLU A 94 -19.53 -7.76 -1.59
N PRO A 95 -20.27 -7.28 -0.56
CA PRO A 95 -21.15 -8.15 0.23
C PRO A 95 -22.15 -8.91 -0.64
N GLY A 96 -22.21 -10.23 -0.49
CA GLY A 96 -23.15 -11.09 -1.22
C GLY A 96 -22.72 -11.48 -2.64
N ARG A 97 -21.52 -11.08 -3.09
CA ARG A 97 -20.90 -11.58 -4.33
C ARG A 97 -20.01 -12.79 -4.04
N ASP A 98 -19.91 -13.67 -5.02
CA ASP A 98 -19.05 -14.86 -4.98
C ASP A 98 -17.66 -14.59 -5.59
N ALA A 99 -16.85 -15.64 -5.67
CA ALA A 99 -15.51 -15.55 -6.25
C ALA A 99 -15.52 -15.24 -7.75
N ASP A 100 -16.52 -15.74 -8.50
CA ASP A 100 -16.63 -15.50 -9.94
C ASP A 100 -16.90 -14.02 -10.22
N ALA A 101 -17.74 -13.38 -9.41
CA ALA A 101 -17.95 -11.94 -9.46
C ALA A 101 -16.68 -11.14 -9.14
N LEU A 102 -15.83 -11.60 -8.21
CA LEU A 102 -14.54 -10.95 -7.91
C LEU A 102 -13.52 -11.13 -9.04
N VAL A 103 -13.56 -12.24 -9.78
CA VAL A 103 -12.69 -12.47 -10.95
C VAL A 103 -13.09 -11.59 -12.14
N ALA A 104 -14.38 -11.25 -12.26
CA ALA A 104 -14.92 -10.42 -13.35
C ALA A 104 -14.72 -8.90 -13.15
N ASP A 105 -14.24 -8.49 -11.98
CA ASP A 105 -13.98 -7.10 -11.57
C ASP A 105 -12.59 -6.59 -12.03
#